data_AF-A0A4Y2RW06-F1
#
_entry.id   AF-A0A4Y2RW06-F1
#
_cell.length_a   1.000
_cell.length_b   1.000
_cell.length_c   1.000
_cell.angle_alpha   90.00
_cell.angle_beta   90.00
_cell.angle_gamma   90.00
#
_symmetry.space_group_name_H-M   'P 1'
#
loop_
_entity.id
_entity.type
_entity.pdbx_description
1 polymer ?
#
loop_
_entity_poly.entity_id
_entity_poly.type
_entity_poly.pdbx_seq_one_letter_code
_entity_poly.pdbx_strand_id
1 'polypeptide(L)'
;MLKYRKSLQHSTLKKRFPEFVAFNNVPYSTEEEYYRRSLYVPYLDDFCNSLKERFESHKETVASSQHILPEFCTETDFYSLEAAFNFYEEDLSHKEVVQSEFMLWKEK
;
A
#
# COMPACT_ATOMS: atom_id res chain seq x y z
N MET A 1 14.74 24.76 33.50
CA MET A 1 13.73 25.18 32.50
C MET A 1 13.43 24.15 31.40
N LEU A 2 14.32 23.19 31.07
CA LEU A 2 14.04 22.18 30.03
C LEU A 2 12.91 21.18 30.37
N LYS A 3 12.65 20.90 31.66
CA LYS A 3 11.61 19.92 32.07
C LYS A 3 10.17 20.37 31.73
N TYR A 4 9.91 21.68 31.71
CA TYR A 4 8.58 22.23 31.44
C TYR A 4 8.21 22.16 29.95
N ARG A 5 9.20 22.33 29.05
CA ARG A 5 8.97 22.35 27.60
C ARG A 5 8.62 20.97 27.03
N LYS A 6 9.19 19.89 27.60
CA LYS A 6 8.82 18.50 27.26
C LYS A 6 7.39 18.16 27.73
N SER A 7 6.96 18.69 28.87
CA SER A 7 5.61 18.50 29.41
C SER A 7 4.52 19.11 28.53
N LEU A 8 4.76 20.30 27.96
CA LEU A 8 3.80 21.00 27.08
C LEU A 8 3.63 20.32 25.71
N GLN A 9 4.67 19.71 25.15
CA GLN A 9 4.59 18.95 23.90
C GLN A 9 3.71 17.70 24.09
N HIS A 10 3.90 17.00 25.22
CA HIS A 10 3.15 15.79 25.57
C HIS A 10 1.65 16.06 25.83
N SER A 11 1.31 17.21 26.43
CA SER A 11 -0.09 17.60 26.66
C SER A 11 -0.82 18.01 25.37
N THR A 12 -0.09 18.55 24.38
CA THR A 12 -0.66 18.99 23.11
C THR A 12 -0.96 17.81 22.19
N LEU A 13 -0.10 16.80 22.16
CA LEU A 13 -0.33 15.57 21.39
C LEU A 13 -1.50 14.74 21.96
N LYS A 14 -1.62 14.66 23.29
CA LYS A 14 -2.72 13.97 23.98
C LYS A 14 -4.11 14.55 23.68
N LYS A 15 -4.18 15.83 23.31
CA LYS A 15 -5.44 16.52 22.96
C LYS A 15 -5.87 16.29 21.52
N ARG A 16 -4.96 15.89 20.63
CA ARG A 16 -5.19 15.76 19.19
C ARG A 16 -5.50 14.33 18.76
N PHE A 17 -5.08 13.32 19.52
CA PHE A 17 -5.30 11.91 19.20
C PHE A 17 -5.70 11.11 20.47
N PRO A 18 -7.01 11.04 20.79
CA PRO A 18 -7.49 10.43 22.03
C PRO A 18 -7.32 8.90 22.11
N GLU A 19 -7.09 8.22 20.99
CA GLU A 19 -6.86 6.76 20.95
C GLU A 19 -5.45 6.34 21.39
N PHE A 20 -4.50 7.28 21.49
CA PHE A 20 -3.14 7.00 21.97
C PHE A 20 -3.05 6.73 23.49
N VAL A 21 -4.17 6.80 24.21
CA VAL A 21 -4.19 6.85 25.69
C VAL A 21 -4.08 5.45 26.35
N ALA A 22 -3.95 4.36 25.58
CA ALA A 22 -3.72 3.02 26.11
C ALA A 22 -2.26 2.51 25.97
N PHE A 23 -1.30 3.36 25.60
CA PHE A 23 0.11 2.94 25.60
C PHE A 23 0.60 2.82 27.05
N ASN A 24 0.80 1.58 27.51
CA ASN A 24 1.47 1.29 28.77
C ASN A 24 2.72 2.16 28.91
N ASN A 25 2.83 2.89 30.03
CA ASN A 25 3.90 3.85 30.35
C ASN A 25 5.27 3.16 30.60
N VAL A 26 5.69 2.27 29.71
CA VAL A 26 7.04 1.73 29.72
C VAL A 26 7.98 2.88 29.42
N PRO A 27 8.95 3.21 30.30
CA PRO A 27 9.85 4.32 30.06
C PRO A 27 10.66 4.04 28.80
N TYR A 28 10.52 4.92 27.81
CA TYR A 28 11.32 4.89 26.59
C TYR A 28 12.73 5.39 26.90
N SER A 29 13.74 4.68 26.39
CA SER A 29 15.14 4.99 26.67
C SER A 29 15.63 6.15 25.80
N THR A 30 15.04 6.32 24.61
CA THR A 30 15.36 7.39 23.65
C THR A 30 14.10 7.92 22.95
N GLU A 31 14.21 9.13 22.39
CA GLU A 31 13.13 9.74 21.60
C GLU A 31 12.84 8.92 20.33
N GLU A 32 13.88 8.36 19.71
CA GLU A 32 13.74 7.44 18.56
C GLU A 32 12.93 6.19 18.91
N GLU A 33 13.18 5.58 20.06
CA GLU A 33 12.44 4.40 20.53
C GLU A 33 10.95 4.71 20.70
N TYR A 34 10.63 5.91 21.22
CA TYR A 34 9.27 6.41 21.32
C TYR A 34 8.61 6.58 19.94
N TYR A 35 9.25 7.32 19.02
CA TYR A 35 8.70 7.54 17.68
C TYR A 35 8.50 6.22 16.93
N ARG A 36 9.47 5.32 17.01
CA ARG A 36 9.40 4.02 16.34
C ARG A 36 8.22 3.20 16.84
N ARG A 37 8.05 3.06 18.15
CA ARG A 37 7.02 2.18 18.73
C ARG A 37 5.64 2.80 18.75
N SER A 38 5.54 4.09 19.02
CA SER A 38 4.24 4.74 19.19
C SER A 38 3.65 5.21 17.87
N LEU A 39 4.47 5.58 16.88
CA LEU A 39 3.96 6.15 15.63
C LEU A 39 4.30 5.29 14.43
N TYR A 40 5.57 4.94 14.25
CA TYR A 40 6.03 4.30 13.02
C TYR A 40 5.51 2.87 12.87
N VAL A 41 5.59 2.04 13.92
CA VAL A 41 5.10 0.66 13.88
C VAL A 41 3.57 0.61 13.65
N PRO A 42 2.73 1.30 14.44
CA PRO A 42 1.28 1.33 14.19
C PRO A 42 0.93 1.84 12.80
N TYR A 43 1.62 2.90 12.33
CA TYR A 43 1.44 3.41 10.97
C TYR A 43 1.75 2.36 9.90
N LEU A 44 2.85 1.62 10.04
CA LEU A 44 3.20 0.57 9.09
C LEU A 44 2.18 -0.58 9.12
N ASP A 45 1.67 -0.94 10.29
CA ASP A 45 0.64 -1.96 10.44
C ASP A 45 -0.66 -1.51 9.75
N ASP A 46 -1.11 -0.28 9.99
CA ASP A 46 -2.29 0.31 9.36
C ASP A 46 -2.14 0.44 7.84
N PHE A 47 -0.95 0.84 7.38
CA PHE A 47 -0.62 0.91 5.97
C PHE A 47 -0.67 -0.47 5.31
N CYS A 48 -0.08 -1.49 5.95
CA CYS A 48 -0.15 -2.87 5.48
C CYS A 48 -1.60 -3.37 5.42
N ASN A 49 -2.41 -3.07 6.43
CA ASN A 49 -3.81 -3.46 6.47
C ASN A 49 -4.63 -2.75 5.38
N SER A 50 -4.38 -1.47 5.16
CA SER A 50 -5.02 -0.69 4.08
C SER A 50 -4.71 -1.27 2.70
N LEU A 51 -3.46 -1.68 2.47
CA LEU A 51 -3.07 -2.36 1.23
C LEU A 51 -3.76 -3.72 1.08
N LYS A 52 -3.79 -4.52 2.16
CA LYS A 52 -4.48 -5.81 2.15
C LYS A 52 -5.95 -5.63 1.83
N GLU A 53 -6.68 -4.80 2.57
CA GLU A 53 -8.11 -4.56 2.33
C GLU A 53 -8.38 -4.07 0.91
N ARG A 54 -7.56 -3.15 0.39
CA ARG A 54 -7.73 -2.60 -0.96
C ARG A 54 -7.54 -3.65 -2.07
N PHE A 55 -6.60 -4.57 -1.90
CA PHE A 55 -6.26 -5.55 -2.94
C PHE A 55 -6.87 -6.94 -2.70
N GLU A 56 -7.47 -7.20 -1.53
CA GLU A 56 -8.05 -8.49 -1.18
C GLU A 56 -9.15 -8.91 -2.16
N SER A 57 -10.03 -7.97 -2.56
CA SER A 57 -11.10 -8.20 -3.53
C SER A 57 -10.64 -8.26 -4.99
N HIS A 58 -9.43 -7.77 -5.29
CA HIS A 58 -8.92 -7.61 -6.66
C HIS A 58 -7.65 -8.41 -6.92
N LYS A 59 -7.40 -9.48 -6.14
CA LYS A 59 -6.18 -10.30 -6.25
C LYS A 59 -5.93 -10.81 -7.66
N GLU A 60 -6.99 -11.32 -8.30
CA GLU A 60 -6.90 -11.86 -9.66
C GLU A 60 -6.61 -10.76 -10.68
N THR A 61 -7.25 -9.61 -10.57
CA THR A 61 -6.99 -8.43 -11.42
C THR A 61 -5.55 -7.94 -11.28
N VAL A 62 -5.03 -7.85 -10.06
CA VAL A 62 -3.64 -7.40 -9.80
C VAL A 62 -2.65 -8.42 -10.34
N ALA A 63 -2.87 -9.72 -10.08
CA ALA A 63 -2.03 -10.79 -10.60
C ALA A 63 -2.07 -10.80 -12.13
N SER A 64 -3.24 -10.60 -12.74
CA SER A 64 -3.38 -10.50 -14.19
C SER A 64 -2.64 -9.28 -14.74
N SER A 65 -2.76 -8.12 -14.08
CA SER A 65 -2.11 -6.86 -14.49
C SER A 65 -0.59 -6.94 -14.50
N GLN A 66 0.02 -7.79 -13.68
CA GLN A 66 1.47 -7.96 -13.64
C GLN A 66 2.06 -8.44 -14.98
N HIS A 67 1.26 -9.14 -15.80
CA HIS A 67 1.67 -9.67 -17.09
C HIS A 67 1.89 -8.59 -18.17
N ILE A 68 1.51 -7.35 -17.90
CA ILE A 68 1.84 -6.19 -18.74
C ILE A 68 3.30 -5.76 -18.54
N LEU A 69 3.90 -6.07 -17.38
CA LEU A 69 5.27 -5.67 -17.09
C LEU A 69 6.24 -6.38 -18.05
N PRO A 70 7.27 -5.69 -18.58
CA PRO A 70 8.17 -6.25 -19.60
C PRO A 70 8.80 -7.60 -19.21
N GLU A 71 9.14 -7.79 -17.93
CA GLU A 71 9.74 -9.03 -17.43
C GLU A 71 8.79 -10.23 -17.47
N PHE A 72 7.49 -10.01 -17.38
CA PHE A 72 6.49 -11.09 -17.36
C PHE A 72 5.75 -11.24 -18.69
N CYS A 73 5.72 -10.20 -19.52
CA CYS A 73 5.00 -10.15 -20.79
C CYS A 73 5.50 -11.22 -21.79
N THR A 74 6.81 -11.47 -21.85
CA THR A 74 7.40 -12.41 -22.82
C THR A 74 6.95 -13.87 -22.63
N GLU A 75 6.77 -14.29 -21.37
CA GLU A 75 6.46 -15.67 -21.01
C GLU A 75 4.95 -15.96 -20.87
N THR A 76 4.11 -14.93 -20.92
CA THR A 76 2.68 -15.04 -20.58
C THR A 76 1.78 -14.92 -21.80
N ASP A 77 0.68 -15.68 -21.80
CA ASP A 77 -0.30 -15.61 -22.88
C ASP A 77 -1.28 -14.45 -22.65
N PHE A 78 -1.90 -13.94 -23.71
CA PHE A 78 -2.90 -12.89 -23.59
C PHE A 78 -4.09 -13.31 -22.72
N TYR A 79 -4.41 -14.61 -22.67
CA TYR A 79 -5.47 -15.11 -21.79
C TYR A 79 -5.19 -14.82 -20.29
N SER A 80 -3.93 -14.74 -19.90
CA SER A 80 -3.52 -14.38 -18.53
C SER A 80 -3.90 -12.94 -18.16
N LEU A 81 -4.20 -12.08 -19.14
CA LEU A 81 -4.65 -10.70 -18.96
C LEU A 81 -6.18 -10.55 -18.82
N GLU A 82 -6.96 -11.64 -18.92
CA GLU A 82 -8.42 -11.55 -18.98
C GLU A 82 -9.04 -10.84 -17.77
N ALA A 83 -8.57 -11.12 -16.55
CA ALA A 83 -9.09 -10.48 -15.34
C ALA A 83 -8.73 -8.99 -15.24
N ALA A 84 -7.57 -8.58 -15.76
CA ALA A 84 -7.20 -7.17 -15.87
C ALA A 84 -8.01 -6.46 -16.95
N PHE A 85 -8.19 -7.11 -18.11
CA PHE A 85 -8.96 -6.57 -19.22
C PHE A 85 -10.41 -6.32 -18.84
N ASN A 86 -11.08 -7.31 -18.22
CA ASN A 86 -12.47 -7.18 -17.78
C ASN A 86 -12.65 -6.08 -16.72
N PHE A 87 -11.65 -5.86 -15.86
CA PHE A 87 -11.71 -4.80 -14.86
C PHE A 87 -11.61 -3.40 -15.48
N TYR A 88 -10.83 -3.25 -16.55
CA TYR A 88 -10.61 -1.99 -17.25
C TYR A 88 -11.37 -1.90 -18.58
N GLU A 89 -12.42 -2.71 -18.80
CA GLU A 89 -13.13 -2.79 -20.08
C GLU A 89 -13.68 -1.42 -20.52
N GLU A 90 -14.15 -0.61 -19.57
CA GLU A 90 -14.66 0.74 -19.83
C GLU A 90 -13.55 1.75 -20.20
N ASP A 91 -12.33 1.52 -19.73
CA ASP A 91 -11.17 2.41 -19.92
C ASP A 91 -10.32 2.01 -21.14
N LEU A 92 -10.45 0.77 -21.61
CA LEU A 92 -9.64 0.19 -22.67
C LEU A 92 -10.32 0.24 -24.04
N SER A 93 -9.49 0.09 -25.08
CA SER A 93 -9.97 -0.13 -26.45
C SER A 93 -10.54 -1.54 -26.61
N HIS A 94 -11.15 -1.80 -27.78
CA HIS A 94 -11.63 -3.15 -28.13
C HIS A 94 -10.54 -4.21 -27.95
N LYS A 95 -10.96 -5.41 -27.53
CA LYS A 95 -10.09 -6.53 -27.15
C LYS A 95 -9.04 -6.84 -28.23
N GLU A 96 -9.40 -6.73 -29.50
CA GLU A 96 -8.52 -7.00 -30.63
C GLU A 96 -7.34 -6.02 -30.70
N VAL A 97 -7.59 -4.73 -30.38
CA VAL A 97 -6.55 -3.69 -30.37
C VAL A 97 -5.57 -3.98 -29.24
N VAL A 98 -6.07 -4.21 -28.04
CA VAL A 98 -5.24 -4.50 -26.86
C VAL A 98 -4.43 -5.79 -27.05
N GLN A 99 -5.03 -6.81 -27.65
CA GLN A 99 -4.32 -8.05 -27.97
C GLN A 99 -3.20 -7.80 -28.99
N SER A 100 -3.45 -6.99 -30.03
CA SER A 100 -2.42 -6.68 -31.02
C SER A 100 -1.24 -5.91 -30.41
N GLU A 101 -1.51 -4.94 -29.53
CA GLU A 101 -0.47 -4.20 -28.80
C GLU A 101 0.33 -5.11 -27.87
N PHE A 102 -0.36 -6.00 -27.14
CA PHE A 102 0.30 -6.97 -26.27
C PHE A 102 1.25 -7.88 -27.03
N MET A 103 0.84 -8.38 -28.20
CA MET A 103 1.71 -9.21 -29.05
C MET A 103 2.93 -8.41 -29.55
N LEU A 104 2.76 -7.13 -29.89
CA LEU A 104 3.88 -6.26 -30.26
C LEU A 104 4.87 -6.03 -29.10
N TRP A 105 4.39 -6.00 -27.86
CA TRP A 105 5.26 -5.87 -26.69
C TRP A 105 6.08 -7.13 -26.43
N LYS A 106 5.52 -8.33 -26.72
CA LYS A 106 6.26 -9.60 -26.62
C LYS A 106 7.43 -9.72 -27.60
N GLU A 107 7.35 -9.04 -28.74
CA GLU A 107 8.35 -9.10 -29.80
C GLU A 107 9.52 -8.09 -29.60
N LYS A 108 9.44 -7.20 -28.62
CA LYS A 108 10.46 -6.19 -28.31
C LYS A 108 11.43 -6.64 -27.21
#